data_AF-A0A849ZCI5-F1
#
_entry.id   AF-A0A849ZCI5-F1
#
_cell.length_a   1.000
_cell.length_b   1.000
_cell.length_c   1.000
_cell.angle_alpha   90.00
_cell.angle_beta   90.00
_cell.angle_gamma   90.00
#
_symmetry.space_group_name_H-M   'P 1'
#
loop_
_entity.id
_entity.type
_entity.pdbx_description
1 polymer ?
#
loop_
_entity_poly.entity_id
_entity_poly.type
_entity_poly.pdbx_seq_one_letter_code
_entity_poly.pdbx_strand_id
1 'polypeptide(L)'
;MVRFARALALVALLAPVGGCGEASQRAPGTASDTAAAKGEAAEAETRDDELTSCEAAWKKLEAATEAPGTRQLREDRAAFLGRARGAMSLLVRPPQADATDKARQGQERLFSGAKGYRVSRFVAQTKYDKPLLRSVVLRDGYLFADDAEDAFELEARVKLTDLFDEPRIVLDRGEESFVLERTTGKNPEYVFADGASKGKAAKILFLDRVRIEGETLGAPIHRDIMALTRRTGFDRMELVRLAEEGMLVRLRYGDVTARAVIESKGPKLDLACLNEPKAVREQVAGQLAETAWRRRALKNMRAAVSANVDDALPFDRPREETGPDKDGTLRPYWMSAYLSGRQAFEVDDKTYQVFLPDGRPHPPMVCVDFVLESWERASGSWFAPRGEKPRRIAGRLDVSSWEAENRRGVLGFGKFAEEHPDLFEFRKFEGQERIPFAKRDEFFAFLMAHTGELRAGDVLAIHGLKRDERVHQHAILLEEIDPLTGFPAGLADQMKNPRRRTWEGIMAEAPKRSLLFRARPKDAIISKMDDAPTSVANTSSP
;
A
#
# COMPACT_ATOMS: atom_id res chain seq x y z
N MET A 1 -32.18 21.40 2.02
CA MET A 1 -32.52 21.50 3.46
C MET A 1 -33.66 20.54 3.76
N VAL A 2 -33.37 19.33 4.22
CA VAL A 2 -34.38 18.35 4.66
C VAL A 2 -33.88 17.75 5.96
N ARG A 3 -34.62 17.96 7.05
CA ARG A 3 -34.29 17.52 8.42
C ARG A 3 -34.74 16.06 8.59
N PHE A 4 -33.82 15.16 8.90
CA PHE A 4 -34.13 13.81 9.37
C PHE A 4 -34.21 13.79 10.90
N ALA A 5 -35.37 13.37 11.41
CA ALA A 5 -35.63 13.15 12.82
C ALA A 5 -35.04 11.80 13.26
N ARG A 6 -34.31 11.79 14.38
CA ARG A 6 -33.82 10.61 15.07
C ARG A 6 -34.92 10.05 15.98
N ALA A 7 -35.25 8.77 15.83
CA ALA A 7 -36.01 8.02 16.82
C ALA A 7 -35.04 7.19 17.67
N LEU A 8 -35.01 7.50 18.97
CA LEU A 8 -34.34 6.74 20.02
C LEU A 8 -35.24 5.55 20.39
N ALA A 9 -34.71 4.32 20.38
CA ALA A 9 -35.38 3.17 20.97
C ALA A 9 -34.59 2.69 22.19
N LEU A 10 -35.23 2.87 23.35
CA LEU A 10 -34.87 2.38 24.67
C LEU A 10 -35.11 0.86 24.72
N VAL A 11 -34.15 0.05 25.16
CA VAL A 11 -34.40 -1.34 25.54
C VAL A 11 -33.95 -1.53 26.98
N ALA A 12 -34.92 -1.94 27.81
CA ALA A 12 -34.81 -2.12 29.24
C ALA A 12 -34.27 -3.51 29.63
N LEU A 13 -33.62 -3.55 30.79
CA LEU A 13 -33.17 -4.72 31.53
C LEU A 13 -34.28 -5.74 31.78
N LEU A 14 -33.92 -7.03 31.74
CA LEU A 14 -34.49 -8.08 32.59
C LEU A 14 -33.42 -9.12 32.95
N ALA A 15 -33.20 -9.30 34.25
CA ALA A 15 -32.51 -10.43 34.85
C ALA A 15 -33.53 -11.44 35.38
N PRO A 16 -33.15 -12.71 35.55
CA PRO A 16 -33.72 -13.50 36.63
C PRO A 16 -32.66 -14.13 37.54
N VAL A 17 -33.06 -14.15 38.80
CA VAL A 17 -32.51 -14.78 39.99
C VAL A 17 -32.82 -16.28 39.97
N GLY A 18 -31.95 -17.11 40.57
CA GLY A 18 -32.37 -18.36 41.20
C GLY A 18 -31.34 -19.49 41.18
N GLY A 19 -30.94 -19.97 42.36
CA GLY A 19 -30.21 -21.24 42.50
C GLY A 19 -29.51 -21.41 43.86
N CYS A 20 -30.26 -21.75 44.90
CA CYS A 20 -29.77 -22.17 46.22
C CYS A 20 -29.32 -23.64 46.23
N GLY A 21 -28.36 -23.98 47.10
CA GLY A 21 -28.10 -25.38 47.50
C GLY A 21 -27.02 -25.53 48.57
N GLU A 22 -27.47 -25.52 49.83
CA GLU A 22 -27.09 -26.38 50.98
C GLU A 22 -25.65 -26.89 51.15
N ALA A 23 -24.92 -26.50 52.20
CA ALA A 23 -24.99 -26.93 53.61
C ALA A 23 -24.20 -28.23 53.91
N SER A 24 -23.06 -28.09 54.57
CA SER A 24 -22.48 -29.15 55.40
C SER A 24 -21.87 -28.56 56.67
N GLN A 25 -22.46 -28.95 57.80
CA GLN A 25 -22.07 -28.62 59.16
C GLN A 25 -20.74 -29.31 59.53
N ARG A 26 -19.89 -28.61 60.31
CA ARG A 26 -19.02 -29.25 61.32
C ARG A 26 -18.73 -28.27 62.47
N ALA A 27 -18.73 -28.85 63.66
CA ALA A 27 -18.84 -28.25 64.99
C ALA A 27 -17.59 -27.45 65.46
N PRO A 28 -17.68 -26.69 66.57
CA PRO A 28 -16.64 -25.77 67.02
C PRO A 28 -15.65 -26.45 67.96
N GLY A 29 -14.36 -26.23 67.70
CA GLY A 29 -13.26 -26.57 68.60
C GLY A 29 -12.44 -25.31 68.89
N THR A 30 -12.65 -24.74 70.07
CA THR A 30 -11.81 -23.72 70.70
C THR A 30 -10.42 -24.28 71.01
N ALA A 31 -9.35 -23.61 70.57
CA ALA A 31 -8.18 -23.30 71.40
C ALA A 31 -7.07 -22.58 70.61
N SER A 32 -6.58 -21.51 71.24
CA SER A 32 -5.18 -21.10 71.33
C SER A 32 -4.53 -20.34 70.17
N ASP A 33 -4.37 -19.05 70.43
CA ASP A 33 -3.21 -18.19 70.14
C ASP A 33 -1.96 -18.93 69.61
N THR A 34 -1.58 -18.67 68.36
CA THR A 34 -0.23 -18.21 67.97
C THR A 34 -0.16 -17.96 66.46
N ALA A 35 0.69 -16.99 66.08
CA ALA A 35 1.15 -16.70 64.72
C ALA A 35 0.26 -15.81 63.82
N ALA A 36 0.08 -14.58 64.28
CA ALA A 36 0.13 -13.41 63.40
C ALA A 36 1.51 -13.34 62.69
N ALA A 37 1.62 -13.91 61.47
CA ALA A 37 2.70 -13.65 60.49
C ALA A 37 2.45 -14.38 59.15
N LYS A 38 1.23 -14.36 58.61
CA LYS A 38 0.93 -14.91 57.26
C LYS A 38 -0.04 -14.04 56.45
N GLY A 39 -0.12 -12.76 56.79
CA GLY A 39 -1.10 -11.82 56.22
C GLY A 39 -0.54 -10.74 55.29
N GLU A 40 0.72 -10.83 54.82
CA GLU A 40 1.36 -9.69 54.12
C GLU A 40 2.26 -10.10 52.93
N ALA A 41 2.03 -11.29 52.35
CA ALA A 41 2.82 -11.79 51.21
C ALA A 41 1.99 -12.20 49.98
N ALA A 42 0.69 -11.85 49.93
CA ALA A 42 -0.21 -12.25 48.85
C ALA A 42 -0.89 -11.09 48.10
N GLU A 43 -0.51 -9.83 48.38
CA GLU A 43 -0.99 -8.63 47.68
C GLU A 43 0.16 -7.70 47.28
N ALA A 44 1.31 -8.26 46.92
CA ALA A 44 2.21 -7.53 46.04
C ALA A 44 1.53 -7.49 44.65
N GLU A 45 0.68 -6.48 44.44
CA GLU A 45 0.36 -6.01 43.09
C GLU A 45 1.68 -6.00 42.31
N THR A 46 1.78 -6.88 41.33
CA THR A 46 2.95 -6.97 40.47
C THR A 46 3.00 -5.67 39.69
N ARG A 47 3.77 -4.71 40.20
CA ARG A 47 3.97 -3.41 39.59
C ARG A 47 4.36 -3.63 38.14
N ASP A 48 3.52 -3.16 37.22
CA ASP A 48 3.79 -3.25 35.79
C ASP A 48 4.82 -2.16 35.45
N ASP A 49 6.10 -2.48 35.65
CA ASP A 49 7.22 -1.55 35.41
C ASP A 49 7.28 -1.09 33.94
N GLU A 50 6.84 -1.94 33.00
CA GLU A 50 6.76 -1.59 31.58
C GLU A 50 5.67 -0.56 31.33
N LEU A 51 4.47 -0.74 31.91
CA LEU A 51 3.41 0.28 31.85
C LEU A 51 3.88 1.58 32.49
N THR A 52 4.50 1.51 33.68
CA THR A 52 5.01 2.69 34.39
C THR A 52 6.03 3.47 33.54
N SER A 53 6.96 2.76 32.90
CA SER A 53 7.95 3.36 31.97
C SER A 53 7.28 3.96 30.73
N CYS A 54 6.31 3.25 30.16
CA CYS A 54 5.59 3.71 28.97
C CYS A 54 4.71 4.94 29.27
N GLU A 55 4.07 5.00 30.44
CA GLU A 55 3.32 6.17 30.91
C GLU A 55 4.24 7.39 31.06
N ALA A 56 5.47 7.21 31.55
CA ALA A 56 6.45 8.28 31.63
C ALA A 56 6.85 8.78 30.23
N ALA A 57 7.09 7.87 29.28
CA ALA A 57 7.36 8.22 27.88
C ALA A 57 6.17 8.93 27.22
N TRP A 58 4.95 8.46 27.49
CA TRP A 58 3.71 9.08 27.04
C TRP A 58 3.58 10.52 27.55
N LYS A 59 3.70 10.73 28.86
CA LYS A 59 3.62 12.06 29.49
C LYS A 59 4.71 13.00 28.98
N LYS A 60 5.93 12.49 28.74
CA LYS A 60 7.01 13.27 28.15
C LYS A 60 6.63 13.79 26.76
N LEU A 61 6.13 12.94 25.87
CA LEU A 61 5.70 13.34 24.53
C LEU A 61 4.41 14.17 24.55
N GLU A 62 3.54 14.00 25.55
CA GLU A 62 2.36 14.84 25.77
C GLU A 62 2.73 16.26 26.25
N ALA A 63 3.89 16.41 26.90
CA ALA A 63 4.45 17.71 27.28
C ALA A 63 5.32 18.35 26.20
N ALA A 64 5.73 17.61 25.16
CA ALA A 64 6.55 18.11 24.05
C ALA A 64 5.85 19.24 23.26
N THR A 65 6.58 19.95 22.42
CA THR A 65 5.97 20.90 21.48
C THR A 65 5.27 20.12 20.37
N GLU A 66 3.98 20.36 20.18
CA GLU A 66 3.25 19.75 19.07
C GLU A 66 3.77 20.30 17.74
N ALA A 67 4.19 19.39 16.86
CA ALA A 67 4.63 19.74 15.53
C ALA A 67 3.40 20.10 14.68
N PRO A 68 3.47 21.17 13.86
CA PRO A 68 2.30 21.67 13.13
C PRO A 68 1.74 20.67 12.11
N GLY A 69 2.56 19.71 11.67
CA GLY A 69 2.26 18.79 10.60
C GLY A 69 2.08 19.51 9.26
N THR A 70 1.45 18.86 8.28
CA THR A 70 0.96 19.55 7.07
C THR A 70 -0.55 19.45 7.02
N ARG A 71 -1.23 20.57 7.28
CA ARG A 71 -2.69 20.63 7.40
C ARG A 71 -3.39 20.15 6.13
N GLN A 72 -2.94 20.61 4.96
CA GLN A 72 -3.51 20.28 3.65
C GLN A 72 -3.42 18.78 3.35
N LEU A 73 -2.27 18.16 3.60
CA LEU A 73 -2.09 16.70 3.45
C LEU A 73 -2.96 15.88 4.41
N ARG A 74 -3.46 16.48 5.49
CA ARG A 74 -4.33 15.82 6.47
C ARG A 74 -5.80 15.99 6.11
N GLU A 75 -6.22 17.22 5.81
CA GLU A 75 -7.60 17.55 5.47
C GLU A 75 -8.01 16.96 4.10
N ASP A 76 -7.11 17.03 3.10
CA ASP A 76 -7.36 16.55 1.74
C ASP A 76 -6.64 15.22 1.46
N ARG A 77 -6.33 14.44 2.50
CA ARG A 77 -5.49 13.24 2.42
C ARG A 77 -5.96 12.26 1.34
N ALA A 78 -7.27 12.03 1.25
CA ALA A 78 -7.86 11.13 0.25
C ALA A 78 -7.57 11.60 -1.19
N ALA A 79 -7.62 12.91 -1.44
CA ALA A 79 -7.32 13.48 -2.76
C ALA A 79 -5.84 13.30 -3.11
N PHE A 80 -4.92 13.54 -2.18
CA PHE A 80 -3.49 13.29 -2.39
C PHE A 80 -3.21 11.80 -2.63
N LEU A 81 -3.73 10.90 -1.79
CA LEU A 81 -3.56 9.45 -1.94
C LEU A 81 -4.16 8.93 -3.26
N GLY A 82 -5.30 9.47 -3.67
CA GLY A 82 -5.98 9.11 -4.92
C GLY A 82 -5.25 9.60 -6.18
N ARG A 83 -4.37 10.60 -6.06
CA ARG A 83 -3.75 11.29 -7.19
C ARG A 83 -2.25 11.07 -7.30
N ALA A 84 -1.50 11.19 -6.21
CA ALA A 84 -0.04 11.17 -6.20
C ALA A 84 0.57 9.98 -5.43
N ARG A 85 1.49 9.25 -6.08
CA ARG A 85 2.31 8.20 -5.45
C ARG A 85 3.27 8.83 -4.46
N GLY A 86 3.44 8.20 -3.30
CA GLY A 86 4.30 8.69 -2.21
C GLY A 86 3.57 9.52 -1.14
N ALA A 87 2.28 9.84 -1.35
CA ALA A 87 1.46 10.61 -0.42
C ALA A 87 1.13 9.91 0.93
N MET A 88 1.57 8.66 1.15
CA MET A 88 1.30 7.91 2.37
C MET A 88 2.17 8.34 3.57
N SER A 89 3.24 9.11 3.35
CA SER A 89 4.04 9.66 4.44
C SER A 89 3.30 10.74 5.26
N LEU A 90 3.73 10.94 6.50
CA LEU A 90 3.39 12.12 7.29
C LEU A 90 4.57 13.11 7.25
N LEU A 91 4.29 14.40 7.38
CA LEU A 91 5.31 15.44 7.55
C LEU A 91 5.12 16.11 8.91
N VAL A 92 6.20 16.36 9.66
CA VAL A 92 6.13 17.06 10.96
C VAL A 92 5.86 18.56 10.81
N ARG A 93 6.16 19.14 9.64
CA ARG A 93 5.84 20.51 9.26
C ARG A 93 5.72 20.61 7.74
N PRO A 94 5.15 21.69 7.18
CA PRO A 94 5.20 21.90 5.73
C PRO A 94 6.67 22.10 5.28
N PRO A 95 7.07 21.56 4.13
CA PRO A 95 8.40 21.83 3.56
C PRO A 95 8.51 23.30 3.16
N GLN A 96 9.64 23.94 3.46
CA GLN A 96 9.87 25.35 3.19
C GLN A 96 10.36 25.60 1.78
N ALA A 97 9.79 26.62 1.15
CA ALA A 97 10.26 27.14 -0.12
C ALA A 97 11.65 27.78 0.01
N ASP A 98 12.41 27.77 -1.09
CA ASP A 98 13.60 28.61 -1.21
C ASP A 98 13.20 30.09 -1.07
N ALA A 99 13.90 30.82 -0.20
CA ALA A 99 13.60 32.21 0.15
C ALA A 99 14.18 33.24 -0.86
N THR A 100 14.87 32.80 -1.91
CA THR A 100 15.40 33.69 -2.93
C THR A 100 14.29 34.39 -3.71
N ASP A 101 14.51 35.66 -4.10
CA ASP A 101 13.55 36.41 -4.91
C ASP A 101 13.20 35.70 -6.23
N LYS A 102 14.18 35.01 -6.82
CA LYS A 102 13.98 34.24 -8.05
C LYS A 102 13.03 33.07 -7.83
N ALA A 103 13.16 32.34 -6.73
CA ALA A 103 12.26 31.25 -6.36
C ALA A 103 10.85 31.78 -6.08
N ARG A 104 10.72 32.88 -5.34
CA ARG A 104 9.44 33.53 -5.05
C ARG A 104 8.71 33.96 -6.33
N GLN A 105 9.39 34.65 -7.25
CA GLN A 105 8.81 35.02 -8.55
C GLN A 105 8.44 33.78 -9.38
N GLY A 106 9.25 32.73 -9.32
CA GLY A 106 8.96 31.45 -9.96
C GLY A 106 7.69 30.80 -9.41
N GLN A 107 7.48 30.83 -8.09
CA GLN A 107 6.27 30.36 -7.43
C GLN A 107 5.06 31.22 -7.81
N GLU A 108 5.16 32.55 -7.76
CA GLU A 108 4.10 33.45 -8.20
C GLU A 108 3.68 33.13 -9.65
N ARG A 109 4.66 32.90 -10.54
CA ARG A 109 4.39 32.49 -11.92
C ARG A 109 3.71 31.12 -12.02
N LEU A 110 4.17 30.12 -11.27
CA LEU A 110 3.54 28.80 -11.21
C LEU A 110 2.07 28.94 -10.76
N PHE A 111 1.83 29.63 -9.65
CA PHE A 111 0.51 29.76 -9.04
C PHE A 111 -0.46 30.70 -9.81
N SER A 112 0.04 31.56 -10.69
CA SER A 112 -0.79 32.33 -11.62
C SER A 112 -1.48 31.47 -12.70
N GLY A 113 -1.01 30.24 -12.91
CA GLY A 113 -1.60 29.30 -13.86
C GLY A 113 -2.82 28.55 -13.31
N ALA A 114 -3.63 27.99 -14.21
CA ALA A 114 -4.75 27.13 -13.86
C ALA A 114 -4.26 25.79 -13.26
N LYS A 115 -4.91 25.34 -12.18
CA LYS A 115 -4.67 24.01 -11.58
C LYS A 115 -4.83 22.89 -12.61
N GLY A 116 -4.09 21.81 -12.44
CA GLY A 116 -4.10 20.65 -13.34
C GLY A 116 -3.34 20.83 -14.66
N TYR A 117 -2.89 22.06 -14.97
CA TYR A 117 -1.97 22.33 -16.08
C TYR A 117 -0.78 23.23 -15.73
N ARG A 118 -0.78 23.89 -14.57
CA ARG A 118 0.22 24.93 -14.26
C ARG A 118 1.61 24.37 -14.08
N VAL A 119 1.74 23.19 -13.47
CA VAL A 119 3.04 22.55 -13.26
C VAL A 119 3.65 22.15 -14.59
N SER A 120 2.89 21.45 -15.44
CA SER A 120 3.37 21.04 -16.77
C SER A 120 3.80 22.23 -17.64
N ARG A 121 3.02 23.32 -17.62
CA ARG A 121 3.39 24.57 -18.30
C ARG A 121 4.66 25.19 -17.74
N PHE A 122 4.78 25.26 -16.40
CA PHE A 122 5.94 25.83 -15.74
C PHE A 122 7.21 25.03 -16.08
N VAL A 123 7.18 23.70 -15.95
CA VAL A 123 8.29 22.79 -16.32
C VAL A 123 8.71 23.02 -17.77
N ALA A 124 7.76 23.09 -18.71
CA ALA A 124 8.07 23.32 -20.11
C ALA A 124 8.76 24.68 -20.37
N GLN A 125 8.36 25.72 -19.62
CA GLN A 125 8.93 27.07 -19.70
C GLN A 125 10.32 27.18 -19.03
N THR A 126 10.59 26.36 -18.02
CA THR A 126 11.85 26.41 -17.24
C THR A 126 12.79 25.24 -17.47
N LYS A 127 12.52 24.37 -18.45
CA LYS A 127 13.32 23.16 -18.69
C LYS A 127 14.83 23.39 -18.90
N TYR A 128 15.23 24.61 -19.29
CA TYR A 128 16.63 25.00 -19.46
C TYR A 128 17.21 25.80 -18.27
N ASP A 129 16.37 26.20 -17.31
CA ASP A 129 16.77 26.87 -16.06
C ASP A 129 16.49 25.92 -14.89
N LYS A 130 17.29 24.84 -14.83
CA LYS A 130 17.14 23.80 -13.80
C LYS A 130 17.24 24.35 -12.37
N PRO A 131 18.17 25.27 -12.05
CA PRO A 131 18.22 25.85 -10.71
C PRO A 131 16.91 26.54 -10.32
N LEU A 132 16.27 27.27 -11.24
CA LEU A 132 14.95 27.88 -10.99
C LEU A 132 13.85 26.82 -10.85
N LEU A 133 13.82 25.83 -11.75
CA LEU A 133 12.82 24.77 -11.65
C LEU A 133 12.93 24.05 -10.30
N ARG A 134 14.17 23.68 -9.91
CA ARG A 134 14.51 23.04 -8.65
C ARG A 134 14.07 23.87 -7.44
N SER A 135 14.39 25.16 -7.38
CA SER A 135 14.03 26.02 -6.24
C SER A 135 12.53 26.25 -6.08
N VAL A 136 11.74 26.07 -7.15
CA VAL A 136 10.29 26.21 -7.12
C VAL A 136 9.58 24.92 -6.76
N VAL A 137 10.00 23.77 -7.33
CA VAL A 137 9.29 22.49 -7.15
C VAL A 137 9.84 21.63 -6.03
N LEU A 138 11.09 21.85 -5.60
CA LEU A 138 11.66 21.23 -4.42
C LEU A 138 11.64 22.20 -3.25
N ARG A 139 10.94 21.83 -2.17
CA ARG A 139 10.86 22.59 -0.91
C ARG A 139 11.55 21.78 0.19
N ASP A 140 12.59 22.31 0.84
CA ASP A 140 13.50 21.53 1.70
C ASP A 140 14.07 20.25 1.01
N GLY A 141 14.18 20.29 -0.32
CA GLY A 141 14.54 19.15 -1.17
C GLY A 141 13.38 18.21 -1.52
N TYR A 142 12.18 18.39 -0.96
CA TYR A 142 11.01 17.54 -1.22
C TYR A 142 10.25 17.97 -2.48
N LEU A 143 9.90 17.01 -3.34
CA LEU A 143 8.91 17.24 -4.39
C LEU A 143 7.53 17.43 -3.74
N PHE A 144 7.07 18.67 -3.66
CA PHE A 144 5.93 19.05 -2.82
C PHE A 144 5.03 20.08 -3.48
N ALA A 145 3.73 19.95 -3.21
CA ALA A 145 2.67 20.90 -3.55
C ALA A 145 1.61 20.90 -2.45
N ASP A 146 0.98 22.06 -2.26
CA ASP A 146 -0.11 22.24 -1.30
C ASP A 146 -1.47 21.75 -1.84
N ASP A 147 -1.54 21.41 -3.14
CA ASP A 147 -2.75 20.99 -3.84
C ASP A 147 -2.55 19.60 -4.47
N ALA A 148 -3.57 18.75 -4.40
CA ALA A 148 -3.49 17.37 -4.87
C ALA A 148 -3.42 17.24 -6.41
N GLU A 149 -3.95 18.21 -7.17
CA GLU A 149 -3.84 18.23 -8.64
C GLU A 149 -2.42 18.55 -9.07
N ASP A 150 -1.79 19.52 -8.40
CA ASP A 150 -0.39 19.86 -8.62
C ASP A 150 0.53 18.71 -8.20
N ALA A 151 0.25 18.04 -7.07
CA ALA A 151 1.03 16.89 -6.64
C ALA A 151 1.06 15.77 -7.70
N PHE A 152 -0.09 15.51 -8.34
CA PHE A 152 -0.16 14.60 -9.47
C PHE A 152 0.62 15.10 -10.69
N GLU A 153 0.49 16.38 -11.05
CA GLU A 153 1.26 16.91 -12.17
C GLU A 153 2.77 16.86 -11.91
N LEU A 154 3.22 17.21 -10.71
CA LEU A 154 4.64 17.14 -10.32
C LEU A 154 5.17 15.73 -10.55
N GLU A 155 4.50 14.73 -9.99
CA GLU A 155 4.88 13.32 -10.11
C GLU A 155 4.82 12.81 -11.57
N ALA A 156 3.84 13.29 -12.36
CA ALA A 156 3.65 12.85 -13.74
C ALA A 156 4.59 13.54 -14.74
N ARG A 157 5.09 14.75 -14.44
CA ARG A 157 5.76 15.63 -15.40
C ARG A 157 7.20 15.97 -15.07
N VAL A 158 7.58 15.98 -13.79
CA VAL A 158 8.94 16.32 -13.37
C VAL A 158 9.79 15.07 -13.37
N LYS A 159 10.92 15.11 -14.08
CA LYS A 159 11.95 14.07 -14.04
C LYS A 159 13.17 14.56 -13.28
N LEU A 160 13.95 13.64 -12.72
CA LEU A 160 15.22 13.97 -12.09
C LEU A 160 16.17 14.71 -13.04
N THR A 161 16.17 14.36 -14.33
CA THR A 161 16.97 15.03 -15.35
C THR A 161 16.45 16.40 -15.78
N ASP A 162 15.24 16.78 -15.39
CA ASP A 162 14.76 18.16 -15.52
C ASP A 162 15.31 19.04 -14.38
N LEU A 163 15.68 18.43 -13.24
CA LEU A 163 16.08 19.13 -12.02
C LEU A 163 17.60 19.18 -11.80
N PHE A 164 18.31 18.18 -12.29
CA PHE A 164 19.74 17.97 -12.00
C PHE A 164 20.55 17.67 -13.27
N ASP A 165 21.82 18.06 -13.24
CA ASP A 165 22.87 17.65 -14.19
C ASP A 165 24.08 17.01 -13.49
N GLU A 166 24.09 17.06 -12.17
CA GLU A 166 25.14 16.52 -11.31
C GLU A 166 25.25 15.01 -11.53
N PRO A 167 26.49 14.47 -11.57
CA PRO A 167 26.70 13.06 -11.91
C PRO A 167 26.08 12.11 -10.88
N ARG A 168 26.00 12.55 -9.62
CA ARG A 168 25.45 11.79 -8.50
C ARG A 168 24.52 12.66 -7.67
N ILE A 169 23.37 12.11 -7.33
CA ILE A 169 22.37 12.72 -6.44
C ILE A 169 21.93 11.68 -5.41
N VAL A 170 21.36 12.13 -4.29
CA VAL A 170 20.76 11.27 -3.28
C VAL A 170 19.25 11.48 -3.26
N LEU A 171 18.51 10.37 -3.32
CA LEU A 171 17.06 10.30 -3.23
C LEU A 171 16.67 9.64 -1.90
N ASP A 172 16.04 10.37 -1.00
CA ASP A 172 15.41 9.79 0.19
C ASP A 172 13.93 9.49 -0.10
N ARG A 173 13.52 8.24 0.10
CA ARG A 173 12.15 7.78 -0.05
C ARG A 173 11.77 6.89 1.14
N GLY A 174 10.84 7.38 1.96
CA GLY A 174 10.51 6.71 3.20
C GLY A 174 11.75 6.63 4.10
N GLU A 175 12.00 5.48 4.71
CA GLU A 175 13.21 5.31 5.53
C GLU A 175 14.49 4.98 4.77
N GLU A 176 14.45 4.90 3.43
CA GLU A 176 15.58 4.52 2.59
C GLU A 176 16.21 5.74 1.88
N SER A 177 17.54 5.72 1.76
CA SER A 177 18.31 6.68 0.97
C SER A 177 19.04 5.95 -0.16
N PHE A 178 18.88 6.45 -1.38
CA PHE A 178 19.46 5.86 -2.58
C PHE A 178 20.43 6.82 -3.24
N VAL A 179 21.63 6.34 -3.58
CA VAL A 179 22.52 7.09 -4.46
C VAL A 179 22.14 6.78 -5.90
N LEU A 180 21.94 7.83 -6.69
CA LEU A 180 21.59 7.73 -8.09
C LEU A 180 22.71 8.28 -8.95
N GLU A 181 23.02 7.57 -10.02
CA GLU A 181 24.04 7.93 -11.00
C GLU A 181 23.39 8.34 -12.33
N ARG A 182 23.87 9.45 -12.90
CA ARG A 182 23.41 9.93 -14.19
C ARG A 182 24.07 9.13 -15.31
N THR A 183 23.27 8.54 -16.19
CA THR A 183 23.76 7.86 -17.39
C THR A 183 24.28 8.86 -18.42
N THR A 184 25.24 8.43 -19.23
CA THR A 184 25.77 9.19 -20.37
C THR A 184 25.00 8.86 -21.65
N GLY A 185 25.03 9.77 -22.62
CA GLY A 185 24.43 9.56 -23.95
C GLY A 185 23.33 10.55 -24.31
N LYS A 186 22.60 10.24 -25.39
CA LYS A 186 21.59 11.14 -25.99
C LYS A 186 20.36 11.37 -25.09
N ASN A 187 20.00 10.37 -24.28
CA ASN A 187 18.86 10.40 -23.37
C ASN A 187 19.36 10.06 -21.96
N PRO A 188 19.98 11.03 -21.25
CA PRO A 188 20.43 10.79 -19.90
C PRO A 188 19.24 10.49 -18.98
N GLU A 189 19.47 9.60 -18.03
CA GLU A 189 18.54 9.24 -16.96
C GLU A 189 19.33 9.08 -15.66
N TYR A 190 18.66 9.16 -14.51
CA TYR A 190 19.26 8.76 -13.24
C TYR A 190 18.89 7.32 -12.96
N VAL A 191 19.88 6.48 -12.64
CA VAL A 191 19.70 5.07 -12.28
C VAL A 191 20.20 4.82 -10.87
N PHE A 192 19.65 3.81 -10.19
CA PHE A 192 20.17 3.42 -8.87
C PHE A 192 21.62 2.92 -9.00
N ALA A 193 22.52 3.43 -8.16
CA ALA A 193 23.94 3.06 -8.19
C ALA A 193 24.20 1.67 -7.58
N ASP A 194 23.36 1.26 -6.62
CA ASP A 194 23.52 0.04 -5.84
C ASP A 194 22.16 -0.62 -5.47
N GLY A 195 22.24 -1.68 -4.66
CA GLY A 195 21.08 -2.45 -4.18
C GLY A 195 20.38 -3.29 -5.24
N ALA A 196 19.21 -3.82 -4.89
CA ALA A 196 18.40 -4.69 -5.76
C ALA A 196 17.86 -3.97 -7.02
N SER A 197 17.93 -2.64 -7.04
CA SER A 197 17.47 -1.81 -8.16
C SER A 197 18.62 -1.27 -9.02
N LYS A 198 19.87 -1.68 -8.77
CA LYS A 198 21.04 -1.18 -9.48
C LYS A 198 20.85 -1.16 -11.00
N GLY A 199 21.16 -0.03 -11.63
CA GLY A 199 21.05 0.18 -13.07
C GLY A 199 19.62 0.42 -13.58
N LYS A 200 18.58 0.28 -12.75
CA LYS A 200 17.20 0.62 -13.13
C LYS A 200 17.00 2.13 -13.07
N ALA A 201 16.23 2.67 -14.02
CA ALA A 201 15.86 4.08 -14.05
C ALA A 201 15.05 4.47 -12.80
N ALA A 202 15.53 5.49 -12.10
CA ALA A 202 14.86 6.08 -10.96
C ALA A 202 13.84 7.13 -11.43
N LYS A 203 12.69 7.15 -10.75
CA LYS A 203 11.68 8.19 -10.90
C LYS A 203 11.53 8.91 -9.56
N ILE A 204 11.32 10.21 -9.60
CA ILE A 204 10.91 11.00 -8.44
C ILE A 204 9.40 10.84 -8.23
N LEU A 205 8.99 10.68 -6.98
CA LEU A 205 7.60 10.60 -6.53
C LEU A 205 7.27 11.78 -5.64
N PHE A 206 5.98 12.00 -5.37
CA PHE A 206 5.55 13.02 -4.42
C PHE A 206 6.09 12.70 -3.02
N LEU A 207 6.59 13.72 -2.30
CA LEU A 207 7.29 13.61 -1.01
C LEU A 207 8.63 12.87 -1.03
N ASP A 208 9.16 12.50 -2.20
CA ASP A 208 10.58 12.13 -2.27
C ASP A 208 11.42 13.37 -1.98
N ARG A 209 12.51 13.18 -1.24
CA ARG A 209 13.51 14.22 -0.98
C ARG A 209 14.73 13.99 -1.85
N VAL A 210 15.22 15.02 -2.51
CA VAL A 210 16.37 14.91 -3.41
C VAL A 210 17.39 15.99 -3.11
N ARG A 211 18.67 15.62 -3.16
CA ARG A 211 19.81 16.52 -2.97
C ARG A 211 21.00 16.11 -3.82
N ILE A 212 21.92 17.03 -4.04
CA ILE A 212 23.20 16.69 -4.66
C ILE A 212 24.02 15.85 -3.67
N GLU A 213 24.79 14.87 -4.16
CA GLU A 213 25.67 14.11 -3.28
C GLU A 213 26.71 15.03 -2.63
N GLY A 214 26.92 14.90 -1.32
CA GLY A 214 27.77 15.79 -0.52
C GLY A 214 27.07 17.06 -0.02
N GLU A 215 25.91 17.43 -0.56
CA GLU A 215 25.08 18.50 -0.01
C GLU A 215 24.35 18.02 1.24
N THR A 216 24.39 18.82 2.29
CA THR A 216 23.63 18.59 3.52
C THR A 216 22.36 19.41 3.48
N LEU A 217 21.23 18.73 3.35
CA LEU A 217 19.96 19.32 3.73
C LEU A 217 19.73 19.13 5.23
N GLY A 218 18.88 19.96 5.86
CA GLY A 218 18.50 19.79 7.27
C GLY A 218 17.91 18.40 7.57
N ALA A 219 17.54 18.12 8.82
CA ALA A 219 16.96 16.82 9.18
C ALA A 219 15.71 16.48 8.33
N PRO A 220 15.52 15.22 7.89
CA PRO A 220 14.30 14.80 7.22
C PRO A 220 13.04 15.04 8.08
N ILE A 221 12.04 15.67 7.47
CA ILE A 221 10.78 16.05 8.14
C ILE A 221 9.63 15.07 7.86
N HIS A 222 9.82 14.14 6.93
CA HIS A 222 8.83 13.10 6.65
C HIS A 222 8.95 11.94 7.65
N ARG A 223 7.90 11.13 7.77
CA ARG A 223 7.80 9.93 8.62
C ARG A 223 7.15 8.81 7.81
N ASP A 224 7.82 7.66 7.73
CA ASP A 224 7.35 6.51 6.97
C ASP A 224 6.44 5.60 7.81
N ILE A 225 5.14 5.86 7.71
CA ILE A 225 4.12 5.11 8.45
C ILE A 225 3.90 3.74 7.82
N MET A 226 4.13 3.59 6.52
CA MET A 226 3.94 2.30 5.84
C MET A 226 5.01 1.31 6.30
N ALA A 227 6.26 1.75 6.42
CA ALA A 227 7.32 0.95 7.01
C ALA A 227 7.00 0.56 8.46
N LEU A 228 6.53 1.51 9.28
CA LEU A 228 6.08 1.23 10.64
C LEU A 228 4.97 0.18 10.68
N THR A 229 3.93 0.36 9.84
CA THR A 229 2.78 -0.55 9.73
C THR A 229 3.22 -1.97 9.39
N ARG A 230 4.12 -2.12 8.41
CA ARG A 230 4.64 -3.42 7.99
C ARG A 230 5.49 -4.10 9.07
N ARG A 231 6.26 -3.34 9.85
CA ARG A 231 7.08 -3.86 10.96
C ARG A 231 6.24 -4.29 12.15
N THR A 232 5.28 -3.46 12.55
CA THR A 232 4.55 -3.61 13.81
C THR A 232 3.25 -4.39 13.64
N GLY A 233 2.68 -4.42 12.44
CA GLY A 233 1.53 -5.26 12.10
C GLY A 233 0.16 -4.72 12.52
N PHE A 234 0.02 -3.43 12.84
CA PHE A 234 -1.29 -2.81 13.02
C PHE A 234 -2.01 -2.60 11.68
N ASP A 235 -3.33 -2.47 11.71
CA ASP A 235 -4.16 -2.25 10.52
C ASP A 235 -4.62 -0.79 10.38
N ARG A 236 -4.76 -0.07 11.51
CA ARG A 236 -5.15 1.34 11.55
C ARG A 236 -4.38 2.10 12.62
N MET A 237 -4.22 3.40 12.38
CA MET A 237 -3.55 4.33 13.29
C MET A 237 -4.39 5.60 13.43
N GLU A 238 -4.73 5.96 14.67
CA GLU A 238 -5.23 7.28 15.03
C GLU A 238 -4.07 8.09 15.59
N LEU A 239 -3.74 9.22 14.95
CA LEU A 239 -2.74 10.15 15.45
C LEU A 239 -3.33 10.98 16.59
N VAL A 240 -2.82 10.79 17.80
CA VAL A 240 -3.20 11.60 18.97
C VAL A 240 -2.35 12.86 19.05
N ARG A 241 -1.03 12.71 18.82
CA ARG A 241 -0.09 13.82 18.84
C ARG A 241 1.11 13.57 17.94
N LEU A 242 1.56 14.61 17.26
CA LEU A 242 2.78 14.63 16.47
C LEU A 242 3.79 15.59 17.09
N ALA A 243 5.01 15.13 17.33
CA ALA A 243 6.15 15.95 17.75
C ALA A 243 7.34 15.66 16.82
N GLU A 244 8.44 16.42 16.95
CA GLU A 244 9.62 16.17 16.13
C GLU A 244 10.30 14.84 16.49
N GLU A 245 10.36 14.55 17.79
CA GLU A 245 11.03 13.39 18.39
C GLU A 245 10.17 12.13 18.43
N GLY A 246 8.86 12.21 18.18
CA GLY A 246 7.96 11.06 18.27
C GLY A 246 6.49 11.37 18.04
N MET A 247 5.65 10.35 18.25
CA MET A 247 4.19 10.45 18.10
C MET A 247 3.48 9.69 19.22
N LEU A 248 2.35 10.24 19.64
CA LEU A 248 1.35 9.51 20.43
C LEU A 248 0.25 9.06 19.48
N VAL A 249 -0.10 7.78 19.54
CA VAL A 249 -1.05 7.18 18.61
C VAL A 249 -1.96 6.18 19.34
N ARG A 250 -3.10 5.87 18.72
CA ARG A 250 -3.83 4.63 19.00
C ARG A 250 -3.69 3.70 17.80
N LEU A 251 -3.16 2.51 18.03
CA LEU A 251 -2.96 1.49 17.01
C LEU A 251 -4.05 0.43 17.14
N ARG A 252 -4.64 0.05 16.02
CA ARG A 252 -5.61 -1.05 15.96
C ARG A 252 -4.96 -2.30 15.37
N TYR A 253 -5.01 -3.39 16.12
CA TYR A 253 -4.59 -4.73 15.74
C TYR A 253 -5.84 -5.62 15.71
N GLY A 254 -6.40 -5.89 14.52
CA GLY A 254 -7.70 -6.56 14.44
C GLY A 254 -8.78 -5.79 15.23
N ASP A 255 -9.33 -6.42 16.27
CA ASP A 255 -10.35 -5.84 17.14
C ASP A 255 -9.78 -5.15 18.39
N VAL A 256 -8.48 -5.28 18.65
CA VAL A 256 -7.80 -4.69 19.81
C VAL A 256 -7.25 -3.32 19.44
N THR A 257 -7.52 -2.30 20.27
CA THR A 257 -6.93 -0.97 20.12
C THR A 257 -6.05 -0.66 21.32
N ALA A 258 -4.83 -0.17 21.07
CA ALA A 258 -3.86 0.15 22.11
C ALA A 258 -3.25 1.53 21.89
N ARG A 259 -3.14 2.32 22.96
CA ARG A 259 -2.30 3.53 23.00
C ARG A 259 -0.85 3.14 22.85
N ALA A 260 -0.11 3.88 22.04
CA ALA A 260 1.30 3.60 21.80
C ALA A 260 2.13 4.87 21.74
N VAL A 261 3.38 4.72 22.17
CA VAL A 261 4.44 5.70 21.98
C VAL A 261 5.30 5.27 20.81
N ILE A 262 5.41 6.14 19.81
CA ILE A 262 6.28 5.93 18.65
C ILE A 262 7.46 6.88 18.75
N GLU A 263 8.67 6.33 18.72
CA GLU A 263 9.89 7.11 18.59
C GLU A 263 10.19 7.41 17.12
N SER A 264 10.76 8.59 16.88
CA SER A 264 11.14 9.05 15.55
C SER A 264 12.65 9.28 15.46
N LYS A 265 13.29 8.65 14.47
CA LYS A 265 14.70 8.87 14.11
C LYS A 265 14.77 9.26 12.63
N GLY A 266 14.64 10.56 12.37
CA GLY A 266 14.48 11.09 11.01
C GLY A 266 13.20 10.52 10.37
N PRO A 267 13.28 9.85 9.20
CA PRO A 267 12.11 9.25 8.58
C PRO A 267 11.64 7.95 9.22
N LYS A 268 12.53 7.26 9.93
CA LYS A 268 12.24 5.98 10.56
C LYS A 268 11.42 6.16 11.83
N LEU A 269 10.37 5.35 11.94
CA LEU A 269 9.51 5.25 13.11
C LEU A 269 9.66 3.88 13.78
N ASP A 270 9.76 3.85 15.10
CA ASP A 270 9.84 2.61 15.87
C ASP A 270 8.79 2.63 17.00
N LEU A 271 8.05 1.52 17.17
CA LEU A 271 7.14 1.35 18.30
C LEU A 271 7.97 1.18 19.57
N ALA A 272 7.96 2.18 20.43
CA ALA A 272 8.74 2.17 21.67
C ALA A 272 8.05 1.33 22.75
N CYS A 273 6.75 1.55 22.96
CA CYS A 273 5.95 0.79 23.91
C CYS A 273 4.44 0.95 23.65
N LEU A 274 3.66 0.02 24.20
CA LEU A 274 2.20 0.13 24.29
C LEU A 274 1.84 0.65 25.69
N ASN A 275 1.18 1.81 25.75
CA ASN A 275 0.76 2.45 27.00
C ASN A 275 -0.57 1.84 27.49
N GLU A 276 -0.55 0.53 27.71
CA GLU A 276 -1.71 -0.26 28.08
C GLU A 276 -1.37 -1.29 29.17
N PRO A 277 -2.35 -1.70 29.99
CA PRO A 277 -2.17 -2.78 30.96
C PRO A 277 -1.69 -4.07 30.28
N LYS A 278 -0.93 -4.89 31.01
CA LYS A 278 -0.42 -6.18 30.55
C LYS A 278 -1.43 -7.04 29.79
N ALA A 279 -2.67 -7.13 30.28
CA ALA A 279 -3.74 -7.91 29.64
C ALA A 279 -4.03 -7.46 28.20
N VAL A 280 -4.04 -6.16 27.92
CA VAL A 280 -4.25 -5.63 26.55
C VAL A 280 -3.01 -5.87 25.69
N ARG A 281 -1.80 -5.74 26.25
CA ARG A 281 -0.55 -6.03 25.53
C ARG A 281 -0.45 -7.50 25.13
N GLU A 282 -0.90 -8.41 26.00
CA GLU A 282 -1.03 -9.84 25.70
C GLU A 282 -2.07 -10.11 24.61
N GLN A 283 -3.21 -9.41 24.60
CA GLN A 283 -4.18 -9.50 23.50
C GLN A 283 -3.60 -9.03 22.17
N VAL A 284 -2.85 -7.91 22.16
CA VAL A 284 -2.14 -7.43 20.96
C VAL A 284 -1.12 -8.46 20.49
N ALA A 285 -0.32 -9.04 21.39
CA ALA A 285 0.66 -10.07 21.05
C ALA A 285 -0.03 -11.32 20.48
N GLY A 286 -1.16 -11.74 21.06
CA GLY A 286 -1.99 -12.83 20.57
C GLY A 286 -2.50 -12.57 19.15
N GLN A 287 -3.08 -11.40 18.91
CA GLN A 287 -3.56 -10.98 17.59
C GLN A 287 -2.42 -10.96 16.55
N LEU A 288 -1.25 -10.45 16.94
CA LEU A 288 -0.07 -10.42 16.07
C LEU A 288 0.42 -11.82 15.73
N ALA A 289 0.42 -12.75 16.69
CA ALA A 289 0.77 -14.15 16.44
C ALA A 289 -0.25 -14.81 15.50
N GLU A 290 -1.55 -14.66 15.79
CA GLU A 290 -2.65 -15.24 15.00
C GLU A 290 -2.61 -14.77 13.53
N THR A 291 -2.31 -13.50 13.30
CA THR A 291 -2.29 -12.92 11.95
C THR A 291 -0.91 -12.90 11.29
N ALA A 292 0.12 -13.48 11.92
CA ALA A 292 1.49 -13.46 11.41
C ALA A 292 1.62 -14.08 10.01
N TRP A 293 0.94 -15.21 9.78
CA TRP A 293 0.92 -15.91 8.49
C TRP A 293 0.34 -15.01 7.38
N ARG A 294 -0.75 -14.29 7.68
CA ARG A 294 -1.41 -13.39 6.72
C ARG A 294 -0.49 -12.22 6.37
N ARG A 295 0.21 -11.64 7.35
CA ARG A 295 1.17 -10.56 7.11
C ARG A 295 2.34 -11.01 6.23
N ARG A 296 2.87 -12.23 6.43
CA ARG A 296 3.90 -12.82 5.57
C ARG A 296 3.38 -13.07 4.15
N ALA A 297 2.19 -13.65 4.01
CA ALA A 297 1.56 -13.85 2.71
C ALA A 297 1.40 -12.54 1.92
N LEU A 298 0.92 -11.46 2.55
CA LEU A 298 0.80 -10.14 1.91
C LEU A 298 2.16 -9.51 1.60
N LYS A 299 3.19 -9.76 2.41
CA LYS A 299 4.58 -9.36 2.08
C LYS A 299 5.09 -10.07 0.83
N ASN A 300 4.85 -11.38 0.71
CA ASN A 300 5.25 -12.19 -0.44
C ASN A 300 4.50 -11.75 -1.71
N MET A 301 3.20 -11.40 -1.58
CA MET A 301 2.42 -10.80 -2.66
C MET A 301 3.05 -9.50 -3.17
N ARG A 302 3.39 -8.56 -2.28
CA ARG A 302 4.07 -7.30 -2.68
C ARG A 302 5.42 -7.54 -3.34
N ALA A 303 6.18 -8.54 -2.88
CA ALA A 303 7.44 -8.92 -3.51
C ALA A 303 7.23 -9.47 -4.93
N ALA A 304 6.22 -10.32 -5.13
CA ALA A 304 5.83 -10.82 -6.45
C ALA A 304 5.36 -9.70 -7.39
N VAL A 305 4.59 -8.72 -6.89
CA VAL A 305 4.23 -7.51 -7.65
C VAL A 305 5.47 -6.72 -8.06
N SER A 306 6.44 -6.52 -7.15
CA SER A 306 7.70 -5.85 -7.49
C SER A 306 8.45 -6.58 -8.60
N ALA A 307 8.54 -7.91 -8.54
CA ALA A 307 9.14 -8.71 -9.60
C ALA A 307 8.38 -8.55 -10.94
N ASN A 308 7.05 -8.58 -10.93
CA ASN A 308 6.25 -8.35 -12.15
C ASN A 308 6.44 -6.95 -12.75
N VAL A 309 6.56 -5.91 -11.92
CA VAL A 309 6.86 -4.54 -12.35
C VAL A 309 8.27 -4.45 -12.95
N ASP A 310 9.24 -5.11 -12.32
CA ASP A 310 10.63 -5.16 -12.77
C ASP A 310 10.82 -5.94 -14.08
N ASP A 311 10.07 -7.03 -14.25
CA ASP A 311 10.06 -7.81 -15.49
C ASP A 311 9.47 -7.01 -16.67
N ALA A 312 8.63 -6.00 -16.38
CA ALA A 312 7.96 -5.14 -17.35
C ALA A 312 7.26 -5.93 -18.48
N LEU A 313 6.66 -7.07 -18.13
CA LEU A 313 6.06 -8.02 -19.05
C LEU A 313 5.06 -7.35 -20.03
N PRO A 314 4.99 -7.82 -21.28
CA PRO A 314 4.20 -7.15 -22.30
C PRO A 314 2.71 -7.38 -22.02
N PHE A 315 1.90 -6.37 -22.33
CA PHE A 315 0.46 -6.58 -22.37
C PHE A 315 0.11 -7.58 -23.47
N ASP A 316 -0.80 -8.50 -23.17
CA ASP A 316 -1.22 -9.53 -24.10
C ASP A 316 -2.15 -8.96 -25.18
N ARG A 317 -1.55 -8.31 -26.17
CA ARG A 317 -2.21 -7.77 -27.35
C ARG A 317 -1.24 -7.71 -28.52
N PRO A 318 -1.64 -8.14 -29.73
CA PRO A 318 -0.84 -7.95 -30.93
C PRO A 318 -0.47 -6.48 -31.18
N ARG A 319 0.74 -6.20 -31.67
CA ARG A 319 1.29 -4.82 -31.76
C ARG A 319 0.46 -3.83 -32.58
N GLU A 320 -0.23 -4.30 -33.62
CA GLU A 320 -1.04 -3.45 -34.50
C GLU A 320 -2.50 -3.32 -34.03
N GLU A 321 -2.90 -4.08 -33.01
CA GLU A 321 -4.24 -4.01 -32.48
C GLU A 321 -4.40 -2.79 -31.56
N THR A 322 -5.44 -2.00 -31.83
CA THR A 322 -5.72 -0.76 -31.08
C THR A 322 -6.82 -0.97 -30.04
N GLY A 323 -7.75 -1.89 -30.29
CA GLY A 323 -8.88 -2.21 -29.44
C GLY A 323 -8.61 -3.36 -28.45
N PRO A 324 -9.58 -3.68 -27.59
CA PRO A 324 -9.50 -4.82 -26.68
C PRO A 324 -9.86 -6.17 -27.34
N ASP A 325 -10.19 -6.19 -28.63
CA ASP A 325 -10.81 -7.36 -29.29
C ASP A 325 -9.89 -8.58 -29.38
N LYS A 326 -8.57 -8.37 -29.43
CA LYS A 326 -7.55 -9.41 -29.41
C LYS A 326 -6.72 -9.42 -28.12
N ASP A 327 -7.27 -8.89 -27.02
CA ASP A 327 -6.64 -9.00 -25.71
C ASP A 327 -6.63 -10.47 -25.27
N GLY A 328 -5.46 -10.98 -24.87
CA GLY A 328 -5.29 -12.38 -24.47
C GLY A 328 -4.83 -13.32 -25.58
N THR A 329 -4.70 -12.86 -26.82
CA THR A 329 -4.39 -13.72 -27.98
C THR A 329 -2.96 -14.26 -27.98
N LEU A 330 -1.96 -13.50 -27.52
CA LEU A 330 -0.55 -13.88 -27.60
C LEU A 330 -0.15 -14.98 -26.61
N ARG A 331 -0.76 -15.06 -25.42
CA ARG A 331 -0.34 -16.01 -24.37
C ARG A 331 -0.38 -17.49 -24.80
N PRO A 332 -1.42 -17.98 -25.51
CA PRO A 332 -1.39 -19.34 -26.07
C PRO A 332 -0.21 -19.60 -27.02
N TYR A 333 0.08 -18.67 -27.94
CA TYR A 333 1.23 -18.79 -28.86
C TYR A 333 2.55 -18.76 -28.11
N TRP A 334 2.68 -17.84 -27.14
CA TRP A 334 3.86 -17.78 -26.27
C TRP A 334 4.08 -19.09 -25.52
N MET A 335 3.03 -19.67 -24.94
CA MET A 335 3.13 -20.93 -24.19
C MET A 335 3.58 -22.09 -25.08
N SER A 336 3.00 -22.21 -26.28
CA SER A 336 3.41 -23.22 -27.26
C SER A 336 4.89 -23.08 -27.65
N ALA A 337 5.34 -21.85 -27.91
CA ALA A 337 6.72 -21.56 -28.25
C ALA A 337 7.68 -21.82 -27.08
N TYR A 338 7.32 -21.41 -25.86
CA TYR A 338 8.07 -21.64 -24.63
C TYR A 338 8.27 -23.15 -24.38
N LEU A 339 7.19 -23.93 -24.38
CA LEU A 339 7.25 -25.38 -24.16
C LEU A 339 8.02 -26.12 -25.26
N SER A 340 8.07 -25.56 -26.47
CA SER A 340 8.85 -26.07 -27.59
C SER A 340 10.33 -25.61 -27.57
N GLY A 341 10.76 -24.84 -26.57
CA GLY A 341 12.12 -24.32 -26.46
C GLY A 341 12.49 -23.24 -27.49
N ARG A 342 11.49 -22.64 -28.17
CA ARG A 342 11.73 -21.58 -29.17
C ARG A 342 12.12 -20.27 -28.49
N GLN A 343 12.87 -19.43 -29.20
CA GLN A 343 13.28 -18.10 -28.71
C GLN A 343 12.26 -17.01 -29.07
N ALA A 344 11.45 -17.24 -30.10
CA ALA A 344 10.45 -16.31 -30.60
C ALA A 344 9.26 -17.05 -31.22
N PHE A 345 8.17 -16.32 -31.44
CA PHE A 345 6.97 -16.77 -32.14
C PHE A 345 6.39 -15.64 -32.99
N GLU A 346 5.52 -15.97 -33.94
CA GLU A 346 4.92 -15.01 -34.87
C GLU A 346 3.39 -15.02 -34.77
N VAL A 347 2.82 -13.81 -34.78
CA VAL A 347 1.36 -13.57 -34.86
C VAL A 347 1.18 -12.33 -35.73
N ASP A 348 0.32 -12.41 -36.74
CA ASP A 348 0.02 -11.32 -37.69
C ASP A 348 1.32 -10.70 -38.29
N ASP A 349 2.23 -11.55 -38.80
CA ASP A 349 3.53 -11.18 -39.39
C ASP A 349 4.47 -10.39 -38.46
N LYS A 350 4.21 -10.39 -37.14
CA LYS A 350 5.08 -9.79 -36.13
C LYS A 350 5.73 -10.85 -35.28
N THR A 351 7.04 -10.69 -35.07
CA THR A 351 7.81 -11.53 -34.16
C THR A 351 7.76 -11.02 -32.72
N TYR A 352 7.49 -11.92 -31.80
CA TYR A 352 7.47 -11.72 -30.36
C TYR A 352 8.51 -12.61 -29.69
N GLN A 353 9.15 -12.10 -28.63
CA GLN A 353 10.20 -12.83 -27.92
C GLN A 353 9.59 -13.72 -26.83
N VAL A 354 10.15 -14.92 -26.66
CA VAL A 354 9.78 -15.83 -25.56
C VAL A 354 10.50 -15.45 -24.26
N PHE A 355 11.72 -14.94 -24.36
CA PHE A 355 12.59 -14.59 -23.24
C PHE A 355 13.03 -13.12 -23.33
N LEU A 356 13.29 -12.52 -22.16
CA LEU A 356 14.02 -11.27 -22.02
C LEU A 356 15.50 -11.46 -22.41
N PRO A 357 16.26 -10.37 -22.67
CA PRO A 357 17.67 -10.47 -23.03
C PRO A 357 18.53 -11.28 -22.03
N ASP A 358 18.19 -11.19 -20.74
CA ASP A 358 18.85 -11.91 -19.64
C ASP A 358 18.41 -13.38 -19.50
N GLY A 359 17.52 -13.87 -20.37
CA GLY A 359 17.03 -15.25 -20.36
C GLY A 359 15.83 -15.50 -19.45
N ARG A 360 15.31 -14.51 -18.72
CA ARG A 360 14.05 -14.67 -17.99
C ARG A 360 12.88 -14.86 -18.97
N PRO A 361 11.87 -15.68 -18.64
CA PRO A 361 10.68 -15.83 -19.49
C PRO A 361 9.92 -14.49 -19.61
N HIS A 362 9.37 -14.22 -20.80
CA HIS A 362 8.69 -12.97 -21.11
C HIS A 362 7.21 -13.19 -21.50
N PRO A 363 6.40 -13.80 -20.61
CA PRO A 363 5.02 -14.14 -20.91
C PRO A 363 4.14 -12.88 -21.08
N PRO A 364 3.32 -12.79 -22.14
CA PRO A 364 2.27 -11.79 -22.25
C PRO A 364 1.21 -11.97 -21.16
N MET A 365 0.69 -10.86 -20.64
CA MET A 365 -0.33 -10.83 -19.59
C MET A 365 -1.43 -9.80 -19.88
N VAL A 366 -2.68 -10.15 -19.61
CA VAL A 366 -3.75 -9.15 -19.41
C VAL A 366 -3.84 -8.73 -17.94
N CYS A 367 -4.74 -7.79 -17.62
CA CYS A 367 -4.88 -7.26 -16.26
C CYS A 367 -5.21 -8.33 -15.20
N VAL A 368 -6.07 -9.30 -15.52
CA VAL A 368 -6.40 -10.40 -14.59
C VAL A 368 -5.22 -11.35 -14.41
N ASP A 369 -4.48 -11.68 -15.48
CA ASP A 369 -3.28 -12.52 -15.36
C ASP A 369 -2.28 -11.91 -14.39
N PHE A 370 -2.05 -10.59 -14.45
CA PHE A 370 -1.14 -9.91 -13.52
C PHE A 370 -1.53 -10.12 -12.05
N VAL A 371 -2.83 -10.05 -11.73
CA VAL A 371 -3.34 -10.28 -10.37
C VAL A 371 -3.12 -11.73 -9.95
N LEU A 372 -3.57 -12.68 -10.77
CA LEU A 372 -3.50 -14.11 -10.45
C LEU A 372 -2.05 -14.60 -10.41
N GLU A 373 -1.22 -14.23 -11.37
CA GLU A 373 0.20 -14.57 -11.40
C GLU A 373 0.97 -13.92 -10.24
N SER A 374 0.54 -12.75 -9.73
CA SER A 374 1.15 -12.18 -8.51
C SER A 374 0.89 -13.08 -7.30
N TRP A 375 -0.30 -13.68 -7.17
CA TRP A 375 -0.58 -14.65 -6.11
C TRP A 375 0.18 -15.96 -6.30
N GLU A 376 0.22 -16.48 -7.52
CA GLU A 376 0.91 -17.73 -7.81
C GLU A 376 2.42 -17.59 -7.61
N ARG A 377 3.04 -16.49 -8.06
CA ARG A 377 4.46 -16.19 -7.81
C ARG A 377 4.75 -16.02 -6.32
N ALA A 378 3.87 -15.36 -5.57
CA ALA A 378 3.98 -15.26 -4.12
C ALA A 378 3.89 -16.64 -3.42
N SER A 379 3.23 -17.61 -4.04
CA SER A 379 3.20 -19.01 -3.59
C SER A 379 4.38 -19.87 -4.08
N GLY A 380 5.28 -19.31 -4.90
CA GLY A 380 6.46 -19.99 -5.45
C GLY A 380 6.36 -20.45 -6.91
N SER A 381 5.31 -20.10 -7.64
CA SER A 381 5.15 -20.50 -9.05
C SER A 381 5.99 -19.61 -9.99
N TRP A 382 6.81 -20.21 -10.85
CA TRP A 382 7.67 -19.50 -11.80
C TRP A 382 7.81 -20.26 -13.12
N PHE A 383 8.13 -19.56 -14.21
CA PHE A 383 8.58 -20.22 -15.44
C PHE A 383 10.10 -20.42 -15.36
N ALA A 384 10.57 -21.62 -15.72
CA ALA A 384 12.00 -21.90 -15.78
C ALA A 384 12.69 -21.00 -16.83
N PRO A 385 13.88 -20.46 -16.52
CA PRO A 385 14.61 -19.55 -17.40
C PRO A 385 15.18 -20.26 -18.63
N ARG A 386 15.67 -19.47 -19.59
CA ARG A 386 16.38 -19.97 -20.77
C ARG A 386 17.60 -20.80 -20.35
N GLY A 387 17.74 -21.98 -20.94
CA GLY A 387 18.82 -22.93 -20.63
C GLY A 387 18.38 -24.09 -19.74
N GLU A 388 17.27 -23.93 -19.00
CA GLU A 388 16.62 -25.03 -18.31
C GLU A 388 15.54 -25.68 -19.20
N LYS A 389 15.12 -26.91 -18.84
CA LYS A 389 13.99 -27.56 -19.50
C LYS A 389 12.73 -26.69 -19.33
N PRO A 390 12.06 -26.24 -20.41
CA PRO A 390 10.87 -25.41 -20.30
C PRO A 390 9.81 -26.09 -19.45
N ARG A 391 9.41 -25.41 -18.38
CA ARG A 391 8.37 -25.88 -17.45
C ARG A 391 7.89 -24.72 -16.60
N ARG A 392 6.66 -24.83 -16.14
CA ARG A 392 6.16 -24.04 -15.03
C ARG A 392 6.50 -24.77 -13.73
N ILE A 393 7.35 -24.17 -12.92
CA ILE A 393 7.63 -24.61 -11.55
C ILE A 393 6.34 -24.36 -10.75
N ALA A 394 5.80 -25.43 -10.17
CA ALA A 394 4.59 -25.36 -9.37
C ALA A 394 4.89 -24.76 -7.99
N GLY A 395 4.16 -23.70 -7.63
CA GLY A 395 4.06 -23.20 -6.27
C GLY A 395 2.95 -23.89 -5.48
N ARG A 396 2.65 -23.35 -4.30
CA ARG A 396 1.57 -23.86 -3.43
C ARG A 396 0.16 -23.48 -3.91
N LEU A 397 0.06 -22.50 -4.81
CA LEU A 397 -1.16 -22.07 -5.46
C LEU A 397 -1.05 -22.31 -6.97
N ASP A 398 -2.05 -23.00 -7.52
CA ASP A 398 -2.24 -23.12 -8.96
C ASP A 398 -3.68 -22.75 -9.32
N VAL A 399 -3.85 -21.51 -9.77
CA VAL A 399 -5.15 -20.96 -10.17
C VAL A 399 -5.66 -21.63 -11.45
N SER A 400 -4.79 -22.30 -12.22
CA SER A 400 -5.22 -23.05 -13.40
C SER A 400 -5.97 -24.33 -13.09
N SER A 401 -5.85 -24.85 -11.87
CA SER A 401 -6.57 -26.03 -11.42
C SER A 401 -8.07 -25.81 -11.17
N TRP A 402 -8.54 -24.56 -11.14
CA TRP A 402 -9.94 -24.23 -10.84
C TRP A 402 -10.87 -24.16 -12.06
N GLU A 403 -10.36 -24.47 -13.26
CA GLU A 403 -11.14 -24.58 -14.52
C GLU A 403 -12.10 -23.41 -14.82
N ALA A 404 -11.77 -22.19 -14.38
CA ALA A 404 -12.61 -21.01 -14.56
C ALA A 404 -12.81 -20.64 -16.04
N GLU A 405 -14.06 -20.63 -16.49
CA GLU A 405 -14.44 -20.21 -17.83
C GLU A 405 -14.04 -18.74 -18.08
N ASN A 406 -13.31 -18.48 -19.17
CA ASN A 406 -12.81 -17.14 -19.51
C ASN A 406 -12.11 -16.42 -18.33
N ARG A 407 -11.32 -17.14 -17.54
CA ARG A 407 -10.62 -16.63 -16.34
C ARG A 407 -9.77 -15.38 -16.54
N ARG A 408 -9.38 -15.09 -17.78
CA ARG A 408 -8.49 -13.96 -18.13
C ARG A 408 -9.29 -12.67 -18.37
N GLY A 409 -10.60 -12.78 -18.62
CA GLY A 409 -11.50 -11.64 -18.74
C GLY A 409 -11.96 -11.15 -17.36
N VAL A 410 -12.13 -9.83 -17.20
CA VAL A 410 -12.56 -9.23 -15.93
C VAL A 410 -13.95 -9.73 -15.51
N LEU A 411 -14.91 -9.82 -16.43
CA LEU A 411 -16.23 -10.39 -16.14
C LEU A 411 -16.19 -11.89 -15.85
N GLY A 412 -15.36 -12.65 -16.58
CA GLY A 412 -15.19 -14.09 -16.35
C GLY A 412 -14.62 -14.36 -14.95
N PHE A 413 -13.60 -13.61 -14.55
CA PHE A 413 -13.08 -13.66 -13.18
C PHE A 413 -14.11 -13.21 -12.14
N GLY A 414 -14.89 -12.16 -12.42
CA GLY A 414 -15.95 -11.72 -11.52
C GLY A 414 -17.01 -12.80 -11.27
N LYS A 415 -17.50 -13.44 -12.34
CA LYS A 415 -18.44 -14.57 -12.27
C LYS A 415 -17.83 -15.74 -11.48
N PHE A 416 -16.59 -16.12 -11.79
CA PHE A 416 -15.88 -17.16 -11.05
C PHE A 416 -15.77 -16.83 -9.54
N ALA A 417 -15.40 -15.60 -9.19
CA ALA A 417 -15.30 -15.21 -7.78
C ALA A 417 -16.66 -15.21 -7.06
N GLU A 418 -17.74 -14.89 -7.76
CA GLU A 418 -19.11 -14.95 -7.23
C GLU A 418 -19.59 -16.41 -7.03
N GLU A 419 -19.26 -17.31 -7.95
CA GLU A 419 -19.63 -18.73 -7.92
C GLU A 419 -18.79 -19.56 -6.93
N HIS A 420 -17.64 -19.05 -6.49
CA HIS A 420 -16.72 -19.71 -5.55
C HIS A 420 -16.61 -18.96 -4.21
N PRO A 421 -17.68 -18.93 -3.39
CA PRO A 421 -17.65 -18.28 -2.08
C PRO A 421 -16.73 -18.98 -1.08
N ASP A 422 -16.27 -20.19 -1.34
CA ASP A 422 -15.22 -20.87 -0.58
C ASP A 422 -13.84 -20.21 -0.79
N LEU A 423 -13.60 -19.66 -1.98
CA LEU A 423 -12.36 -19.00 -2.37
C LEU A 423 -12.40 -17.48 -2.19
N PHE A 424 -13.56 -16.84 -2.37
CA PHE A 424 -13.68 -15.39 -2.37
C PHE A 424 -14.83 -14.87 -1.51
N GLU A 425 -14.64 -13.66 -0.97
CA GLU A 425 -15.74 -12.78 -0.56
C GLU A 425 -15.98 -11.79 -1.71
N PHE A 426 -17.14 -11.90 -2.37
CA PHE A 426 -17.50 -11.11 -3.55
C PHE A 426 -18.51 -10.02 -3.19
N ARG A 427 -18.28 -8.79 -3.69
CA ARG A 427 -19.24 -7.68 -3.64
C ARG A 427 -19.32 -7.02 -5.01
N LYS A 428 -20.53 -6.86 -5.52
CA LYS A 428 -20.81 -6.07 -6.72
C LYS A 428 -21.27 -4.67 -6.33
N PHE A 429 -20.84 -3.65 -7.06
CA PHE A 429 -21.28 -2.26 -6.88
C PHE A 429 -22.37 -1.95 -7.90
N GLU A 430 -23.51 -1.42 -7.46
CA GLU A 430 -24.68 -1.22 -8.32
C GLU A 430 -25.35 0.16 -8.11
N GLY A 431 -26.19 0.57 -9.05
CA GLY A 431 -26.99 1.80 -8.93
C GLY A 431 -26.16 3.03 -8.60
N GLN A 432 -26.46 3.67 -7.46
CA GLN A 432 -25.81 4.91 -7.01
C GLN A 432 -24.36 4.71 -6.53
N GLU A 433 -23.93 3.47 -6.27
CA GLU A 433 -22.54 3.17 -5.89
C GLU A 433 -21.59 3.21 -7.10
N ARG A 434 -22.14 3.13 -8.32
CA ARG A 434 -21.39 3.14 -9.60
C ARG A 434 -20.94 4.56 -9.97
N ILE A 435 -20.24 5.25 -9.08
CA ILE A 435 -19.80 6.64 -9.26
C ILE A 435 -18.73 6.73 -10.36
N PRO A 436 -18.98 7.43 -11.49
CA PRO A 436 -17.99 7.63 -12.52
C PRO A 436 -16.82 8.47 -12.01
N PHE A 437 -15.58 8.12 -12.38
CA PHE A 437 -14.39 8.86 -11.96
C PHE A 437 -14.34 10.32 -12.44
N ALA A 438 -15.13 10.69 -13.45
CA ALA A 438 -15.35 12.08 -13.85
C ALA A 438 -15.79 12.96 -12.66
N LYS A 439 -16.47 12.37 -11.67
CA LYS A 439 -16.87 12.96 -10.40
C LYS A 439 -15.87 12.61 -9.30
N ARG A 440 -14.63 13.06 -9.45
CA ARG A 440 -13.48 12.65 -8.62
C ARG A 440 -13.75 12.78 -7.12
N ASP A 441 -14.30 13.91 -6.70
CA ASP A 441 -14.54 14.19 -5.28
C ASP A 441 -15.60 13.25 -4.70
N GLU A 442 -16.70 12.99 -5.44
CA GLU A 442 -17.71 12.00 -5.07
C GLU A 442 -17.11 10.58 -5.02
N PHE A 443 -16.24 10.24 -5.98
CA PHE A 443 -15.58 8.94 -6.04
C PHE A 443 -14.63 8.71 -4.85
N PHE A 444 -13.79 9.69 -4.52
CA PHE A 444 -12.89 9.59 -3.37
C PHE A 444 -13.65 9.63 -2.03
N ALA A 445 -14.71 10.43 -1.93
CA ALA A 445 -15.61 10.41 -0.77
C ALA A 445 -16.27 9.04 -0.59
N PHE A 446 -16.67 8.38 -1.69
CA PHE A 446 -17.19 7.02 -1.64
C PHE A 446 -16.14 6.02 -1.13
N LEU A 447 -14.90 6.07 -1.62
CA LEU A 447 -13.84 5.20 -1.11
C LEU A 447 -13.59 5.42 0.40
N MET A 448 -13.61 6.68 0.85
CA MET A 448 -13.47 7.05 2.27
C MET A 448 -14.61 6.54 3.15
N ALA A 449 -15.84 6.53 2.63
CA ALA A 449 -17.00 5.99 3.35
C ALA A 449 -16.96 4.45 3.48
N HIS A 450 -16.17 3.76 2.65
CA HIS A 450 -16.11 2.29 2.58
C HIS A 450 -14.75 1.72 3.00
N THR A 451 -14.00 2.44 3.83
CA THR A 451 -12.64 2.02 4.25
C THR A 451 -12.60 0.73 5.06
N GLY A 452 -13.71 0.31 5.68
CA GLY A 452 -13.83 -0.99 6.35
C GLY A 452 -13.99 -2.17 5.38
N GLU A 453 -14.35 -1.90 4.13
CA GLU A 453 -14.72 -2.89 3.13
C GLU A 453 -13.63 -3.21 2.12
N LEU A 454 -12.55 -2.43 2.08
CA LEU A 454 -11.43 -2.60 1.16
C LEU A 454 -10.18 -2.97 1.96
N ARG A 455 -9.44 -3.96 1.48
CA ARG A 455 -8.26 -4.52 2.19
C ARG A 455 -7.15 -4.87 1.21
N ALA A 456 -5.92 -4.86 1.71
CA ALA A 456 -4.78 -5.39 0.97
C ALA A 456 -5.03 -6.84 0.54
N GLY A 457 -4.76 -7.15 -0.72
CA GLY A 457 -5.06 -8.41 -1.39
C GLY A 457 -6.36 -8.42 -2.18
N ASP A 458 -7.26 -7.44 -1.99
CA ASP A 458 -8.50 -7.36 -2.76
C ASP A 458 -8.21 -7.13 -4.24
N VAL A 459 -9.03 -7.75 -5.10
CA VAL A 459 -9.10 -7.45 -6.53
C VAL A 459 -10.25 -6.49 -6.76
N LEU A 460 -9.94 -5.31 -7.29
CA LEU A 460 -10.92 -4.29 -7.63
C LEU A 460 -11.08 -4.26 -9.14
N ALA A 461 -12.31 -4.43 -9.61
CA ALA A 461 -12.64 -4.29 -11.02
C ALA A 461 -13.26 -2.92 -11.29
N ILE A 462 -12.88 -2.30 -12.39
CA ILE A 462 -13.48 -1.08 -12.90
C ILE A 462 -14.11 -1.33 -14.26
N HIS A 463 -15.21 -0.65 -14.55
CA HIS A 463 -15.97 -0.82 -15.79
C HIS A 463 -16.63 0.48 -16.22
N GLY A 464 -16.51 0.81 -17.50
CA GLY A 464 -17.21 1.92 -18.13
C GLY A 464 -16.60 2.29 -19.48
N LEU A 465 -17.14 3.36 -20.07
CA LEU A 465 -16.74 3.78 -21.41
C LEU A 465 -15.39 4.50 -21.41
N LYS A 466 -14.57 4.22 -22.43
CA LYS A 466 -13.43 5.07 -22.78
C LYS A 466 -13.87 6.25 -23.66
N ARG A 467 -12.90 7.09 -24.06
CA ARG A 467 -13.13 8.23 -24.95
C ARG A 467 -13.56 7.81 -26.36
N ASP A 468 -13.26 6.58 -26.75
CA ASP A 468 -13.68 5.94 -28.02
C ASP A 468 -15.09 5.33 -27.94
N GLU A 469 -15.83 5.59 -26.86
CA GLU A 469 -17.18 5.06 -26.59
C GLU A 469 -17.25 3.53 -26.50
N ARG A 470 -16.10 2.85 -26.41
CA ARG A 470 -16.04 1.41 -26.18
C ARG A 470 -16.08 1.11 -24.70
N VAL A 471 -16.72 0.00 -24.33
CA VAL A 471 -16.68 -0.51 -22.96
C VAL A 471 -15.28 -1.04 -22.68
N HIS A 472 -14.69 -0.55 -21.59
CA HIS A 472 -13.44 -1.08 -21.10
C HIS A 472 -13.57 -1.54 -19.66
N GLN A 473 -12.83 -2.60 -19.38
CA GLN A 473 -12.77 -3.27 -18.09
C GLN A 473 -11.31 -3.37 -17.67
N HIS A 474 -11.07 -3.37 -16.36
CA HIS A 474 -9.72 -3.51 -15.85
C HIS A 474 -9.76 -4.09 -14.43
N ALA A 475 -8.82 -4.97 -14.13
CA ALA A 475 -8.59 -5.51 -12.79
C ALA A 475 -7.38 -4.84 -12.15
N ILE A 476 -7.51 -4.53 -10.86
CA ILE A 476 -6.52 -3.82 -10.05
C ILE A 476 -6.27 -4.66 -8.80
N LEU A 477 -5.00 -4.88 -8.45
CA LEU A 477 -4.64 -5.46 -7.17
C LEU A 477 -4.42 -4.35 -6.15
N LEU A 478 -5.15 -4.41 -5.04
CA LEU A 478 -4.94 -3.51 -3.91
C LEU A 478 -3.80 -4.05 -3.04
N GLU A 479 -2.61 -3.45 -3.13
CA GLU A 479 -1.45 -3.84 -2.33
C GLU A 479 -1.53 -3.27 -0.91
N GLU A 480 -1.99 -2.02 -0.77
CA GLU A 480 -1.89 -1.27 0.49
C GLU A 480 -3.08 -0.34 0.75
N ILE A 481 -3.41 -0.22 2.04
CA ILE A 481 -4.35 0.75 2.59
C ILE A 481 -3.54 1.79 3.37
N ASP A 482 -3.91 3.07 3.27
CA ASP A 482 -3.36 4.10 4.14
C ASP A 482 -3.81 3.86 5.60
N PRO A 483 -2.91 3.63 6.56
CA PRO A 483 -3.29 3.24 7.92
C PRO A 483 -4.02 4.34 8.70
N LEU A 484 -3.80 5.61 8.34
CA LEU A 484 -4.46 6.76 8.96
C LEU A 484 -5.94 6.80 8.59
N THR A 485 -6.22 6.83 7.29
CA THR A 485 -7.57 7.07 6.76
C THR A 485 -8.33 5.79 6.42
N GLY A 486 -7.61 4.71 6.15
CA GLY A 486 -8.15 3.49 5.56
C GLY A 486 -8.34 3.58 4.05
N PHE A 487 -7.89 4.65 3.40
CA PHE A 487 -8.06 4.84 1.98
C PHE A 487 -7.24 3.82 1.16
N PRO A 488 -7.81 3.20 0.11
CA PRO A 488 -7.10 2.23 -0.72
C PRO A 488 -6.11 2.94 -1.66
N ALA A 489 -4.84 3.06 -1.26
CA ALA A 489 -3.86 3.93 -1.93
C ALA A 489 -2.81 3.16 -2.74
N GLY A 490 -2.37 1.99 -2.28
CA GLY A 490 -1.35 1.20 -2.99
C GLY A 490 -1.99 0.31 -4.04
N LEU A 491 -2.02 0.76 -5.30
CA LEU A 491 -2.62 0.01 -6.40
C LEU A 491 -1.55 -0.50 -7.37
N ALA A 492 -1.70 -1.73 -7.81
CA ALA A 492 -0.90 -2.31 -8.88
C ALA A 492 -1.78 -2.87 -9.99
N ASP A 493 -1.34 -2.67 -11.23
CA ASP A 493 -2.09 -3.09 -12.40
C ASP A 493 -1.21 -3.45 -13.59
N GLN A 494 -1.83 -4.02 -14.63
CA GLN A 494 -1.22 -4.28 -15.93
C GLN A 494 -2.05 -3.62 -17.04
N MET A 495 -1.84 -2.31 -17.22
CA MET A 495 -2.34 -1.54 -18.36
C MET A 495 -1.18 -1.15 -19.26
N LYS A 496 -0.98 -1.87 -20.38
CA LYS A 496 0.20 -1.82 -21.29
C LYS A 496 1.47 -2.47 -20.74
N ASN A 497 1.84 -2.18 -19.50
CA ASN A 497 2.90 -2.89 -18.76
C ASN A 497 2.63 -2.81 -17.24
N PRO A 498 3.15 -3.75 -16.43
CA PRO A 498 2.88 -3.81 -15.00
C PRO A 498 3.44 -2.59 -14.28
N ARG A 499 2.62 -1.93 -13.46
CA ARG A 499 3.02 -0.72 -12.73
C ARG A 499 2.26 -0.58 -11.40
N ARG A 500 2.89 0.11 -10.46
CA ARG A 500 2.20 0.74 -9.33
C ARG A 500 1.67 2.10 -9.73
N ARG A 501 0.39 2.38 -9.45
CA ARG A 501 -0.31 3.61 -9.84
C ARG A 501 -1.23 4.10 -8.72
N THR A 502 -1.74 5.31 -8.90
CA THR A 502 -2.84 5.86 -8.12
C THR A 502 -4.18 5.65 -8.84
N TRP A 503 -5.29 5.96 -8.17
CA TRP A 503 -6.61 5.98 -8.81
C TRP A 503 -6.65 6.89 -10.03
N GLU A 504 -6.10 8.11 -9.92
CA GLU A 504 -5.98 9.03 -11.06
C GLU A 504 -5.17 8.40 -12.21
N GLY A 505 -4.02 7.78 -11.89
CA GLY A 505 -3.17 7.13 -12.89
C GLY A 505 -3.81 5.96 -13.63
N ILE A 506 -4.83 5.31 -13.06
CA ILE A 506 -5.58 4.21 -13.68
C ILE A 506 -6.84 4.73 -14.39
N MET A 507 -7.58 5.63 -13.75
CA MET A 507 -8.93 6.02 -14.15
C MET A 507 -8.96 7.22 -15.12
N ALA A 508 -7.93 8.09 -15.13
CA ALA A 508 -7.94 9.32 -15.93
C ALA A 508 -8.04 9.08 -17.45
N GLU A 509 -7.55 7.94 -17.96
CA GLU A 509 -7.69 7.58 -19.37
C GLU A 509 -9.16 7.28 -19.77
N ALA A 510 -10.02 6.99 -18.78
CA ALA A 510 -11.40 6.54 -18.98
C ALA A 510 -12.31 7.04 -17.85
N PRO A 511 -12.57 8.36 -17.76
CA PRO A 511 -13.24 8.96 -16.61
C PRO A 511 -14.70 8.53 -16.43
N LYS A 512 -15.33 7.89 -17.44
CA LYS A 512 -16.68 7.30 -17.29
C LYS A 512 -16.67 5.94 -16.60
N ARG A 513 -15.50 5.40 -16.24
CA ARG A 513 -15.39 4.17 -15.45
C ARG A 513 -15.78 4.40 -13.99
N SER A 514 -16.36 3.38 -13.40
CA SER A 514 -16.63 3.27 -11.96
C SER A 514 -16.23 1.88 -11.46
N LEU A 515 -16.17 1.70 -10.14
CA LEU A 515 -15.99 0.37 -9.54
C LEU A 515 -17.12 -0.56 -9.98
N LEU A 516 -16.77 -1.78 -10.37
CA LEU A 516 -17.72 -2.81 -10.81
C LEU A 516 -17.93 -3.85 -9.72
N PHE A 517 -16.85 -4.42 -9.22
CA PHE A 517 -16.90 -5.37 -8.12
C PHE A 517 -15.59 -5.34 -7.32
N ARG A 518 -15.64 -5.95 -6.15
CA ARG A 518 -14.51 -6.28 -5.30
C ARG A 518 -14.57 -7.78 -5.03
N ALA A 519 -13.47 -8.48 -5.34
CA ALA A 519 -13.28 -9.89 -5.00
C ALA A 519 -12.13 -9.98 -4.00
N ARG A 520 -12.44 -10.39 -2.78
CA ARG A 520 -11.44 -10.58 -1.72
C ARG A 520 -11.04 -12.04 -1.65
N PRO A 521 -9.76 -12.39 -1.84
CA PRO A 521 -9.29 -13.76 -1.61
C PRO A 521 -9.45 -14.14 -0.13
N LYS A 522 -10.05 -15.30 0.12
CA LYS A 522 -10.17 -15.92 1.45
C LYS A 522 -8.87 -16.64 1.83
N ASP A 523 -8.84 -17.13 3.06
CA ASP A 523 -7.67 -17.80 3.65
C ASP A 523 -7.24 -19.05 2.85
N ALA A 524 -8.18 -19.71 2.15
CA ALA A 524 -7.89 -20.81 1.22
C ALA A 524 -6.86 -20.41 0.13
N ILE A 525 -6.86 -19.15 -0.29
CA ILE A 525 -5.89 -18.58 -1.24
C ILE A 525 -4.72 -17.95 -0.49
N ILE A 526 -4.99 -17.06 0.48
CA ILE A 526 -3.94 -16.27 1.15
C ILE A 526 -2.91 -17.16 1.84
N SER A 527 -3.35 -18.25 2.48
CA SER A 527 -2.45 -19.15 3.20
C SER A 527 -1.42 -19.83 2.29
N LYS A 528 -1.73 -20.02 1.00
CA LYS A 528 -0.79 -20.59 0.03
C LYS A 528 0.37 -19.65 -0.29
N MET A 529 0.22 -18.35 -0.05
CA MET A 529 1.28 -17.36 -0.23
C MET A 529 2.20 -17.24 0.99
N ASP A 530 1.83 -17.80 2.16
CA ASP A 530 2.74 -17.89 3.31
C ASP A 530 3.81 -18.95 3.03
N ASP A 531 5.08 -18.58 3.20
CA ASP A 531 6.25 -19.42 2.96
C ASP A 531 6.89 -19.94 4.25
N ALA A 532 6.29 -19.66 5.41
CA ALA A 532 6.72 -20.29 6.64
C ALA A 532 6.71 -21.83 6.48
N PRO A 533 7.76 -22.53 6.96
CA PRO A 533 7.74 -23.98 6.98
C PRO A 533 6.52 -24.39 7.79
N THR A 534 5.59 -25.13 7.17
CA THR A 534 4.48 -25.76 7.88
C THR A 534 5.14 -26.54 9.01
N SER A 535 4.99 -26.07 10.25
CA SER A 535 5.48 -26.85 11.40
C SER A 535 4.85 -28.21 11.22
N VAL A 536 5.67 -29.23 10.95
CA VAL A 536 5.22 -30.61 10.81
C VAL A 536 4.44 -30.86 12.09
N ALA A 537 3.12 -30.91 11.99
CA ALA A 537 2.29 -31.24 13.12
C ALA A 537 2.78 -32.61 13.55
N ASN A 538 3.46 -32.67 14.69
CA ASN A 538 3.74 -33.93 15.37
C ASN A 538 2.38 -34.50 15.73
N THR A 539 1.77 -35.22 14.79
CA THR A 539 0.72 -36.17 15.05
C THR A 539 1.39 -37.35 15.74
N SER A 540 1.70 -37.19 17.02
CA SER A 540 1.75 -38.31 17.93
C SER A 540 0.33 -38.82 18.06
N SER A 541 -0.04 -39.77 17.19
CA SER A 541 -1.16 -40.67 17.45
C SER A 541 -0.84 -41.50 18.70
N PRO A 542 -1.84 -41.82 19.53
CA PRO A 542 -1.68 -42.61 20.75
C PRO A 542 -1.13 -44.02 20.51
#